data_AF-A0A9P6JM70-F1
#
_entry.id   AF-A0A9P6JM70-F1
#
_cell.length_a   1.000
_cell.length_b   1.000
_cell.length_c   1.000
_cell.angle_alpha   90.00
_cell.angle_beta   90.00
_cell.angle_gamma   90.00
#
_symmetry.space_group_name_H-M   'P 1'
#
loop_
_entity.id
_entity.type
_entity.pdbx_description
1 polymer ?
#
loop_
_entity_poly.entity_id
_entity_poly.type
_entity_poly.pdbx_seq_one_letter_code
_entity_poly.pdbx_strand_id
1 'polypeptide(L)'
;CARHGCYAPGSLCNLFKGEQQKNADFALLQAILTTNVDPAQGVMTMYDIACQYCIHLRARIGHLLSEGLEIDQAIGLFHVHGHKDQCFFRYSPSFIPKSGKVAGEILELLWSILN
;
A
#
# COMPACT_ATOMS: atom_id res chain seq x y z
N CYS A 1 -9.22 -0.22 2.90
CA CYS A 1 -9.24 -0.54 4.33
C CYS A 1 -8.87 -2.00 4.51
N ALA A 2 -7.69 -2.29 5.08
CA ALA A 2 -7.19 -3.66 5.22
C ALA A 2 -7.92 -4.51 6.28
N ARG A 3 -8.85 -3.92 7.04
CA ARG A 3 -9.72 -4.63 8.01
C ARG A 3 -11.12 -4.90 7.47
N HIS A 4 -11.74 -3.92 6.83
CA HIS A 4 -13.14 -3.99 6.40
C HIS A 4 -13.31 -4.23 4.89
N GLY A 5 -12.23 -4.29 4.12
CA GLY A 5 -12.30 -4.53 2.68
C GLY A 5 -12.78 -3.33 1.84
N CYS A 6 -12.94 -2.14 2.44
CA CYS A 6 -13.41 -0.97 1.69
C CYS A 6 -12.33 -0.43 0.74
N TYR A 7 -12.72 -0.03 -0.46
CA TYR A 7 -11.85 0.66 -1.41
C TYR A 7 -11.89 2.17 -1.19
N ALA A 8 -10.76 2.86 -1.39
CA ALA A 8 -10.77 4.31 -1.41
C ALA A 8 -11.44 4.79 -2.71
N PRO A 9 -12.30 5.83 -2.66
CA PRO A 9 -12.95 6.35 -3.87
C PRO A 9 -11.92 6.74 -4.92
N GLY A 10 -12.15 6.40 -6.19
CA GLY A 10 -11.27 6.77 -7.30
C GLY A 10 -9.86 6.12 -7.29
N SER A 11 -9.56 5.24 -6.34
CA SER A 11 -8.23 4.62 -6.21
C SER A 11 -8.09 3.26 -6.92
N LEU A 12 -9.15 2.78 -7.56
CA LEU A 12 -9.11 1.56 -8.37
C LEU A 12 -8.65 1.90 -9.78
N CYS A 13 -7.73 1.11 -10.32
CA CYS A 13 -7.24 1.29 -11.67
C CYS A 13 -7.10 -0.05 -12.40
N ASN A 14 -7.35 -0.01 -13.71
CA ASN A 14 -7.09 -1.15 -14.57
C ASN A 14 -5.59 -1.27 -14.83
N LEU A 15 -5.07 -2.49 -14.74
CA LEU A 15 -3.68 -2.76 -15.06
C LEU A 15 -3.49 -2.79 -16.58
N PHE A 16 -2.79 -1.80 -17.10
CA PHE A 16 -2.43 -1.76 -18.52
C PHE A 16 -1.04 -2.37 -18.73
N LYS A 17 -1.00 -3.54 -19.39
CA LYS A 17 0.21 -4.34 -19.66
C LYS A 17 0.92 -4.77 -18.37
N GLY A 18 0.19 -5.47 -17.52
CA GLY A 18 0.68 -5.99 -16.25
C GLY A 18 0.76 -4.92 -15.15
N GLU A 19 1.48 -5.26 -14.10
CA GLU A 19 1.54 -4.50 -12.87
C GLU A 19 2.62 -3.41 -12.90
N GLN A 20 2.46 -2.47 -13.83
CA GLN A 20 3.37 -1.35 -13.94
C GLN A 20 3.27 -0.46 -12.69
N GLN A 21 4.41 -0.07 -12.11
CA GLN A 21 4.45 0.75 -10.89
C GLN A 21 3.66 2.06 -11.01
N LYS A 22 3.55 2.63 -12.21
CA LYS A 22 2.73 3.84 -12.46
C LYS A 22 1.24 3.65 -12.12
N ASN A 23 0.72 2.43 -12.24
CA ASN A 23 -0.68 2.11 -11.92
C ASN A 23 -0.85 2.10 -10.39
N ALA A 24 0.09 1.49 -9.67
CA ALA A 24 0.14 1.52 -8.20
C ALA A 24 0.37 2.94 -7.66
N ASP A 25 1.26 3.72 -8.30
CA ASP A 25 1.52 5.13 -7.97
C ASP A 25 0.21 5.94 -8.10
N PHE A 26 -0.53 5.77 -9.20
CA PHE A 26 -1.83 6.41 -9.40
C PHE A 26 -2.84 6.00 -8.32
N ALA A 27 -3.00 4.70 -8.06
CA ALA A 27 -3.92 4.20 -7.04
C ALA A 27 -3.61 4.76 -5.65
N LEU A 28 -2.33 4.81 -5.26
CA LEU A 28 -1.90 5.37 -3.98
C LEU A 28 -2.17 6.87 -3.88
N LEU A 29 -1.83 7.64 -4.93
CA LEU A 29 -2.09 9.09 -4.96
C LEU A 29 -3.57 9.40 -4.88
N GLN A 30 -4.40 8.69 -5.65
CA GLN A 30 -5.85 8.85 -5.58
C GLN A 30 -6.39 8.47 -4.20
N ALA A 31 -5.92 7.38 -3.59
CA ALA A 31 -6.35 7.00 -2.25
C ALA A 31 -6.03 8.08 -1.22
N ILE A 32 -4.81 8.66 -1.25
CA ILE A 32 -4.42 9.76 -0.35
C ILE A 32 -5.31 10.98 -0.56
N LEU A 33 -5.53 11.36 -1.82
CA LEU A 33 -6.31 12.53 -2.19
C LEU A 33 -7.79 12.41 -1.77
N THR A 34 -8.43 11.27 -2.05
CA THR A 34 -9.89 11.12 -1.88
C THR A 34 -10.30 10.76 -0.46
N THR A 35 -9.37 10.22 0.35
CA THR A 35 -9.64 9.92 1.75
C THR A 35 -9.37 11.09 2.69
N ASN A 36 -8.82 12.20 2.17
CA ASN A 36 -8.46 13.40 2.95
C ASN A 36 -7.61 13.07 4.19
N VAL A 37 -6.60 12.21 4.02
CA VAL A 37 -5.70 11.85 5.13
C VAL A 37 -4.94 13.08 5.59
N ASP A 38 -4.98 13.35 6.90
CA ASP A 38 -4.11 14.32 7.54
C ASP A 38 -2.64 13.85 7.45
N PRO A 39 -1.71 14.68 6.91
CA PRO A 39 -0.29 14.34 6.86
C PRO A 39 0.30 13.90 8.20
N ALA A 40 -0.16 14.46 9.32
CA ALA A 40 0.30 14.11 10.66
C ALA A 40 -0.11 12.70 11.09
N GLN A 41 -1.17 12.14 10.50
CA GLN A 41 -1.58 10.75 10.72
C GLN A 41 -0.67 9.76 10.00
N GLY A 42 -0.15 10.16 8.83
CA GLY A 42 0.57 9.29 7.92
C GLY A 42 -0.34 8.29 7.19
N VAL A 43 0.26 7.55 6.26
CA VAL A 43 -0.38 6.44 5.55
C VAL A 43 0.49 5.20 5.61
N MET A 44 -0.14 4.04 5.54
CA MET A 44 0.56 2.77 5.36
C MET A 44 0.20 2.19 4.00
N THR A 45 1.20 1.96 3.18
CA THR A 45 1.04 1.22 1.92
C THR A 45 1.36 -0.25 2.18
N MET A 46 0.42 -1.13 1.86
CA MET A 46 0.61 -2.58 1.89
C MET A 46 0.72 -3.06 0.45
N TYR A 47 1.83 -3.73 0.11
CA TYR A 47 2.07 -4.19 -1.24
C TYR A 47 3.00 -5.40 -1.25
N ASP A 48 2.73 -6.41 -2.08
CA ASP A 48 3.51 -7.65 -2.11
C ASP A 48 4.99 -7.38 -2.32
N ILE A 49 5.30 -6.47 -3.24
CA ILE A 49 6.67 -6.07 -3.54
C ILE A 49 7.05 -4.71 -2.93
N ALA A 50 6.48 -4.34 -1.77
CA ALA A 50 6.77 -3.06 -1.12
C ALA A 50 8.28 -2.81 -0.96
N CYS A 51 9.05 -3.84 -0.64
CA CYS A 51 10.51 -3.76 -0.50
C CYS A 51 11.27 -3.36 -1.77
N GLN A 52 10.66 -3.52 -2.95
CA GLN A 52 11.20 -3.09 -4.24
C GLN A 52 10.53 -1.79 -4.70
N TYR A 53 9.20 -1.74 -4.67
CA TYR A 53 8.39 -0.62 -5.13
C TYR A 53 8.75 0.70 -4.42
N CYS A 54 8.96 0.63 -3.10
CA CYS A 54 9.13 1.82 -2.28
C CYS A 54 10.53 2.46 -2.38
N ILE A 55 11.52 1.77 -2.94
CA ILE A 55 12.91 2.27 -3.07
C ILE A 55 12.93 3.62 -3.80
N HIS A 56 12.14 3.75 -4.86
CA HIS A 56 12.07 4.96 -5.68
C HIS A 56 10.73 5.69 -5.59
N LEU A 57 9.85 5.32 -4.66
CA LEU A 57 8.51 5.89 -4.56
C LEU A 57 8.56 7.42 -4.37
N ARG A 58 9.36 7.91 -3.40
CA ARG A 58 9.50 9.36 -3.21
C ARG A 58 10.14 10.07 -4.41
N ALA A 59 11.02 9.41 -5.16
CA ALA A 59 11.56 9.99 -6.39
C ALA A 59 10.50 10.09 -7.50
N ARG A 60 9.61 9.10 -7.62
CA ARG A 60 8.54 9.08 -8.63
C ARG A 60 7.41 10.06 -8.30
N ILE A 61 6.91 10.05 -7.07
CA ILE A 61 5.67 10.77 -6.72
C ILE A 61 5.80 11.76 -5.56
N GLY A 62 6.98 11.92 -4.95
CA GLY A 62 7.15 12.76 -3.75
C GLY A 62 6.75 14.22 -3.95
N HIS A 63 6.90 14.75 -5.16
CA HIS A 63 6.47 16.11 -5.52
C HIS A 63 4.94 16.29 -5.57
N LEU A 64 4.18 15.19 -5.50
CA LEU A 64 2.72 15.18 -5.47
C LEU A 64 2.16 14.89 -4.07
N LEU A 65 3.03 14.57 -3.10
CA LEU A 65 2.64 14.27 -1.74
C LEU A 65 2.64 15.55 -0.90
N SER A 66 1.75 15.62 0.08
CA SER A 66 1.76 16.69 1.08
C SER A 66 3.07 16.70 1.86
N GLU A 67 3.56 17.89 2.19
CA GLU A 67 4.74 18.04 3.03
C GLU A 67 4.52 17.37 4.40
N GLY A 68 5.55 16.65 4.88
CA GLY A 68 5.49 15.93 6.16
C GLY A 68 4.67 14.64 6.16
N LEU A 69 4.05 14.24 5.03
CA LEU A 69 3.34 12.96 4.94
C LEU A 69 4.31 11.78 5.02
N GLU A 70 4.23 11.02 6.10
CA GLU A 70 4.96 9.77 6.25
C GLU A 70 4.20 8.58 5.65
N ILE A 71 4.94 7.71 4.97
CA ILE A 71 4.41 6.51 4.30
C ILE A 71 5.13 5.29 4.87
N ASP A 72 4.46 4.59 5.77
CA ASP A 72 4.89 3.27 6.24
C ASP A 72 4.68 2.23 5.15
N GLN A 73 5.56 1.23 5.12
CA GLN A 73 5.62 0.23 4.05
C GLN A 73 5.43 -1.15 4.67
N ALA A 74 4.47 -1.91 4.17
CA ALA A 74 4.21 -3.27 4.63
C ALA A 74 4.07 -4.24 3.45
N ILE A 75 4.35 -5.51 3.71
CA ILE A 75 4.08 -6.63 2.81
C ILE A 75 3.02 -7.50 3.49
N GLY A 76 2.04 -8.01 2.75
CA GLY A 76 1.03 -8.93 3.28
C GLY A 76 1.66 -10.09 4.05
N LEU A 77 1.01 -10.55 5.13
CA LEU A 77 1.57 -11.59 6.00
C LEU A 77 1.85 -12.90 5.25
N PHE A 78 1.03 -13.23 4.25
CA PHE A 78 1.29 -14.41 3.42
C PHE A 78 2.56 -14.21 2.58
N HIS A 79 2.68 -13.04 1.96
CA HIS A 79 3.74 -12.70 1.03
C HIS A 79 5.10 -12.45 1.70
N VAL A 80 5.14 -11.82 2.88
CA VAL A 80 6.39 -11.36 3.51
C VAL A 80 7.36 -12.52 3.83
N HIS A 81 6.83 -13.71 4.08
CA HIS A 81 7.63 -14.93 4.33
C HIS A 81 8.30 -15.49 3.06
N GLY A 82 7.83 -15.12 1.86
CA GLY A 82 8.46 -15.48 0.59
C GLY A 82 9.60 -14.55 0.17
N HIS A 83 9.83 -13.47 0.92
CA HIS A 83 10.91 -12.52 0.67
C HIS A 83 12.17 -12.90 1.45
N LYS A 84 13.30 -12.22 1.18
CA LYS A 84 14.52 -12.37 1.99
C LYS A 84 14.23 -12.11 3.48
N ASP A 85 14.94 -12.79 4.38
CA ASP A 85 14.69 -12.74 5.83
C ASP A 85 14.58 -11.32 6.41
N GLN A 86 15.39 -10.39 5.91
CA GLN A 86 15.35 -8.98 6.33
C GLN A 86 13.98 -8.32 6.11
N CYS A 87 13.24 -8.75 5.08
CA CYS A 87 11.92 -8.21 4.77
C CYS A 87 10.89 -8.56 5.83
N PHE A 88 11.01 -9.73 6.48
CA PHE A 88 10.11 -10.11 7.56
C PHE A 88 10.13 -9.08 8.69
N PHE A 89 11.33 -8.75 9.18
CA PHE A 89 11.48 -7.79 10.28
C PHE A 89 11.16 -6.34 9.87
N ARG A 90 11.37 -5.99 8.61
CA ARG A 90 11.20 -4.62 8.12
C ARG A 90 9.77 -4.30 7.67
N TYR A 91 9.08 -5.26 7.05
CA TYR A 91 7.83 -5.02 6.33
C TYR A 91 6.66 -5.85 6.83
N SER A 92 6.85 -6.78 7.77
CA SER A 92 5.70 -7.47 8.35
C SER A 92 4.81 -6.47 9.09
N PRO A 93 3.51 -6.38 8.77
CA PRO A 93 2.60 -5.46 9.43
C PRO A 93 2.50 -5.71 10.93
N SER A 94 2.88 -6.90 11.40
CA SER A 94 2.94 -7.24 12.83
C SER A 94 3.97 -6.42 13.62
N PHE A 95 4.97 -5.84 12.96
CA PHE A 95 6.02 -5.03 13.60
C PHE A 95 5.87 -3.53 13.35
N ILE A 96 4.91 -3.11 12.52
CA ILE A 96 4.73 -1.69 12.19
C ILE A 96 3.76 -1.07 13.20
N PRO A 97 4.16 -0.02 13.94
CA PRO A 97 3.25 0.66 14.85
C PRO A 97 1.99 1.14 14.14
N LYS A 98 0.85 1.10 14.84
CA LYS A 98 -0.46 1.58 14.34
C LYS A 98 -1.08 0.75 13.20
N SER A 99 -0.44 -0.31 12.70
CA SER A 99 -1.02 -1.22 11.69
C SER A 99 -2.28 -1.93 12.20
N GLY A 100 -2.30 -2.26 13.49
CA GLY A 100 -3.27 -3.20 14.06
C GLY A 100 -2.98 -4.65 13.63
N LYS A 101 -3.89 -5.58 13.94
CA LYS A 101 -3.80 -6.96 13.43
C LYS A 101 -4.47 -7.04 12.06
N VAL A 102 -3.66 -7.20 11.02
CA VAL A 102 -4.08 -7.18 9.62
C VAL A 102 -3.25 -8.18 8.82
N ALA A 103 -3.92 -8.96 7.96
CA ALA A 103 -3.25 -9.89 7.04
C ALA A 103 -2.71 -9.19 5.79
N GLY A 104 -3.43 -8.20 5.26
CA GLY A 104 -3.06 -7.48 4.03
C GLY A 104 -3.78 -7.95 2.76
N GLU A 105 -4.44 -9.10 2.80
CA GLU A 105 -4.95 -9.82 1.61
C GLU A 105 -6.42 -9.50 1.26
N ILE A 106 -7.16 -8.82 2.14
CA ILE A 106 -8.63 -8.73 2.04
C ILE A 106 -9.13 -8.07 0.74
N LEU A 107 -8.39 -7.09 0.21
CA LEU A 107 -8.82 -6.35 -0.98
C LEU A 107 -8.70 -7.18 -2.26
N GLU A 108 -7.78 -8.14 -2.30
CA GLU A 108 -7.58 -9.04 -3.44
C GLU A 108 -8.65 -10.12 -3.48
N LEU A 109 -8.99 -10.70 -2.32
CA LEU A 109 -10.05 -11.71 -2.21
C LEU A 109 -11.41 -11.19 -2.70
N LEU A 110 -11.69 -9.91 -2.45
CA LEU A 110 -12.93 -9.26 -2.86
C LEU A 110 -13.06 -9.08 -4.38
N TRP A 111 -11.96 -9.17 -5.14
CA TRP A 111 -12.00 -9.04 -6.60
C TRP A 111 -12.97 -10.04 -7.25
N SER A 112 -12.94 -11.30 -6.77
CA SER A 112 -13.75 -12.41 -7.31
C SER A 112 -15.27 -12.25 -7.12
N ILE A 113 -15.70 -11.39 -6.19
CA ILE A 113 -17.12 -11.12 -5.93
C ILE A 113 -17.58 -9.86 -6.68
N LEU A 114 -16.63 -8.99 -7.03
CA LEU A 114 -16.91 -7.68 -7.64
C LEU A 114 -16.70 -7.67 -9.16
N ASN A 115 -16.12 -8.71 -9.75
CA ASN A 115 -15.87 -8.90 -11.18
C ASN A 115 -16.18 -10.34 -11.59
#